data_AF-A0A150Q665-F1
#
_entry.id   AF-A0A150Q665-F1
#
_cell.length_a   1.000
_cell.length_b   1.000
_cell.length_c   1.000
_cell.angle_alpha   90.00
_cell.angle_beta   90.00
_cell.angle_gamma   90.00
#
_symmetry.space_group_name_H-M   'P 1'
#
loop_
_entity.id
_entity.type
_entity.pdbx_description
1 polymer ?
#
loop_
_entity_poly.entity_id
_entity_poly.type
_entity_poly.pdbx_seq_one_letter_code
_entity_poly.pdbx_strand_id
1 'polypeptide(L)'
;MKLGGTFVTCAMGPLHHAGTCIQGRRVPEGLRELAPGGLLGGFQRGVDQAAKLAGVRREDVERLLPMSDVREAIERLGESQTEAVVAWDVYAGRIGGLLEGVAEVTNHGQAPDVSLCLERLANKVRRDPPFAEPLQMLADDVAHWQAMIGRCRKLLDESGGGALAKAYRRRQLRKIGTIAASALVIVAALSVIVRVQTARARVDAALARPEVCAVRAIAQDDLGRATGEQQRRAAARAEECAAVEAREAREREERQRAEEKAREEQRQRAERDDRCAALAVRFKAGAFSDEDGKLAGVQGDLLRRIAGRRLTAADVGPSGPALPCDGARGGDELRAAFVEALIASAWAWVPSADPGPRLGELLAARRAELPPRARTMLSVRTAHETKRAIVSGDPAALERASRLCALTTALEIASGPACGALARLNVKPSP
;
A
#
# COMPACT_ATOMS: atom_id res chain seq x y z
N MET A 1 31.91 -44.38 -12.17
CA MET A 1 33.27 -43.81 -12.38
C MET A 1 34.25 -44.97 -12.39
N LYS A 2 35.16 -45.07 -13.37
CA LYS A 2 36.12 -46.20 -13.51
C LYS A 2 37.47 -45.80 -12.90
N LEU A 3 37.67 -46.07 -11.61
CA LEU A 3 38.93 -45.75 -10.90
C LEU A 3 40.13 -46.47 -11.56
N GLY A 4 39.92 -47.68 -12.07
CA GLY A 4 40.91 -48.41 -12.84
C GLY A 4 41.32 -47.68 -14.12
N GLY A 5 40.41 -46.95 -14.77
CA GLY A 5 40.73 -46.17 -15.98
C GLY A 5 41.76 -45.07 -15.73
N THR A 6 41.62 -44.34 -14.62
CA THR A 6 42.57 -43.29 -14.22
C THR A 6 43.91 -43.87 -13.76
N PHE A 7 43.88 -45.02 -13.08
CA PHE A 7 45.10 -45.76 -12.72
C PHE A 7 45.88 -46.17 -13.97
N VAL A 8 45.23 -46.82 -14.94
CA VAL A 8 45.86 -47.29 -16.19
C VAL A 8 46.45 -46.14 -16.98
N THR A 9 45.77 -44.99 -17.04
CA THR A 9 46.27 -43.83 -17.79
C THR A 9 47.64 -43.37 -17.29
N CYS A 10 47.84 -43.34 -15.96
CA CYS A 10 49.13 -43.00 -15.37
C CYS A 10 50.16 -44.13 -15.48
N ALA A 11 49.73 -45.38 -15.24
CA ALA A 11 50.61 -46.55 -15.23
C ALA A 11 51.15 -46.92 -16.62
N MET A 12 50.34 -46.75 -17.66
CA MET A 12 50.73 -47.01 -19.06
C MET A 12 51.50 -45.84 -19.71
N GLY A 13 51.55 -44.68 -19.07
CA GLY A 13 52.19 -43.48 -19.64
C GLY A 13 53.63 -43.71 -20.11
N PRO A 14 54.53 -44.24 -19.26
CA PRO A 14 55.91 -44.57 -19.66
C PRO A 14 55.98 -45.58 -20.81
N LEU A 15 55.12 -46.61 -20.81
CA LEU A 15 55.08 -47.63 -21.87
C LEU A 15 54.67 -47.05 -23.22
N HIS A 16 53.65 -46.17 -23.23
CA HIS A 16 53.24 -45.48 -24.44
C HIS A 16 54.33 -44.53 -24.96
N HIS A 17 55.04 -43.85 -24.05
CA HIS A 17 56.16 -42.98 -24.42
C HIS A 17 57.32 -43.79 -25.02
N ALA A 18 57.71 -44.90 -24.38
CA ALA A 18 58.72 -45.83 -24.88
C ALA A 18 58.34 -46.38 -26.27
N GLY A 19 57.09 -46.84 -26.43
CA GLY A 19 56.58 -47.30 -27.73
C GLY A 19 56.65 -46.22 -28.82
N THR A 20 56.36 -44.97 -28.48
CA THR A 20 56.46 -43.82 -29.40
C THR A 20 57.92 -43.53 -29.78
N CYS A 21 58.85 -43.63 -28.82
CA CYS A 21 60.28 -43.47 -29.08
C CYS A 21 60.82 -44.56 -30.02
N ILE A 22 60.48 -45.83 -29.77
CA ILE A 22 60.92 -46.95 -30.61
C ILE A 22 60.37 -46.81 -32.04
N GLN A 23 59.08 -46.48 -32.20
CA GLN A 23 58.50 -46.21 -33.53
C GLN A 23 59.13 -44.98 -34.21
N GLY A 24 59.48 -43.96 -33.43
CA GLY A 24 60.15 -42.75 -33.88
C GLY A 24 61.66 -42.90 -34.13
N ARG A 25 62.17 -44.13 -34.27
CA ARG A 25 63.60 -44.44 -34.50
C ARG A 25 64.55 -44.03 -33.35
N ARG A 26 64.00 -43.77 -32.16
CA ARG A 26 64.72 -43.40 -30.93
C ARG A 26 64.73 -44.59 -29.97
N VAL A 27 65.33 -45.69 -30.42
CA VAL A 27 65.34 -46.95 -29.68
C VAL A 27 66.11 -46.83 -28.35
N PRO A 28 67.29 -46.19 -28.26
CA PRO A 28 67.98 -46.02 -26.97
C PRO A 28 67.13 -45.27 -25.94
N GLU A 29 66.44 -44.22 -26.35
CA GLU A 29 65.53 -43.47 -25.49
C GLU A 29 64.33 -44.33 -25.07
N GLY A 30 63.76 -45.09 -26.01
CA GLY A 30 62.67 -46.02 -25.71
C GLY A 30 63.06 -47.12 -24.71
N LEU A 31 64.25 -47.71 -24.86
CA LEU A 31 64.76 -48.71 -23.93
C LEU A 31 65.05 -48.13 -22.55
N ARG A 32 65.54 -46.88 -22.47
CA ARG A 32 65.75 -46.18 -21.18
C ARG A 32 64.44 -45.86 -20.46
N GLU A 33 63.38 -45.50 -21.20
CA GLU A 33 62.05 -45.26 -20.62
C GLU A 33 61.40 -46.52 -20.04
N LEU A 34 61.83 -47.70 -20.50
CA LEU A 34 61.44 -48.99 -19.93
C LEU A 34 62.21 -49.34 -18.64
N ALA A 35 63.07 -48.46 -18.13
CA ALA A 35 63.77 -48.72 -16.88
C ALA A 35 62.78 -48.89 -15.69
N PRO A 36 63.11 -49.78 -14.72
CA PRO A 36 62.29 -50.03 -13.53
C PRO A 36 61.75 -48.78 -12.83
N GLY A 37 62.59 -47.75 -12.68
CA GLY A 37 62.20 -46.50 -12.00
C GLY A 37 61.09 -45.73 -12.73
N GLY A 38 61.11 -45.71 -14.07
CA GLY A 38 60.10 -45.06 -14.89
C GLY A 38 58.76 -45.78 -14.82
N LEU A 39 58.78 -47.10 -14.99
CA LEU A 39 57.59 -47.95 -14.97
C LEU A 39 56.93 -48.00 -13.59
N LEU A 40 57.72 -48.24 -12.52
CA LEU A 40 57.22 -48.24 -11.15
C LEU A 40 56.73 -46.84 -10.75
N GLY A 41 57.42 -45.78 -11.15
CA GLY A 41 56.98 -44.40 -10.92
C GLY A 41 55.63 -44.11 -11.59
N GLY A 42 55.43 -44.58 -12.82
CA GLY A 42 54.13 -44.51 -13.52
C GLY A 42 53.03 -45.25 -12.77
N PHE A 43 53.31 -46.47 -12.33
CA PHE A 43 52.40 -47.29 -11.53
C PHE A 43 51.98 -46.59 -10.24
N GLN A 44 52.95 -46.09 -9.46
CA GLN A 44 52.71 -45.39 -8.20
C GLN A 44 51.88 -44.12 -8.39
N ARG A 45 52.15 -43.33 -9.44
CA ARG A 45 51.30 -42.17 -9.79
C ARG A 45 49.86 -42.58 -10.10
N GLY A 46 49.66 -43.75 -10.72
CA GLY A 46 48.33 -44.33 -10.93
C GLY A 46 47.62 -44.65 -9.61
N VAL A 47 48.34 -45.25 -8.66
CA VAL A 47 47.82 -45.55 -7.31
C VAL A 47 47.44 -44.26 -6.58
N ASP A 48 48.32 -43.26 -6.59
CA ASP A 48 48.08 -41.97 -5.94
C ASP A 48 46.86 -41.25 -6.53
N GLN A 49 46.71 -41.26 -7.86
CA GLN A 49 45.58 -40.65 -8.52
C GLN A 49 44.26 -41.39 -8.22
N ALA A 50 44.29 -42.73 -8.18
CA ALA A 50 43.14 -43.53 -7.78
C ALA A 50 42.74 -43.23 -6.32
N ALA A 51 43.72 -43.15 -5.40
CA ALA A 51 43.50 -42.82 -3.99
C ALA A 51 42.90 -41.41 -3.82
N LYS A 52 43.46 -40.41 -4.52
CA LYS A 52 42.97 -39.02 -4.52
C LYS A 52 41.53 -38.91 -5.00
N LEU A 53 41.19 -39.60 -6.08
CA LEU A 53 39.84 -39.61 -6.64
C LEU A 53 38.85 -40.32 -5.71
N ALA A 54 39.22 -41.47 -5.17
CA ALA A 54 38.40 -42.20 -4.20
C ALA A 54 38.29 -41.48 -2.84
N GLY A 55 39.25 -40.59 -2.53
CA GLY A 55 39.32 -39.90 -1.24
C GLY A 55 39.79 -40.79 -0.10
N VAL A 56 40.66 -41.75 -0.39
CA VAL A 56 41.28 -42.67 0.58
C VAL A 56 42.79 -42.44 0.61
N ARG A 57 43.49 -43.12 1.53
CA ARG A 57 44.95 -43.05 1.56
C ARG A 57 45.54 -44.02 0.53
N ARG A 58 46.79 -43.77 0.13
CA ARG A 58 47.52 -44.57 -0.85
C ARG A 58 47.62 -46.03 -0.43
N GLU A 59 47.90 -46.27 0.85
CA GLU A 59 48.10 -47.61 1.42
C GLU A 59 46.83 -48.45 1.33
N ASP A 60 45.66 -47.81 1.38
CA ASP A 60 44.37 -48.50 1.25
C ASP A 60 44.13 -48.99 -0.19
N VAL A 61 44.71 -48.31 -1.18
CA VAL A 61 44.69 -48.75 -2.59
C VAL A 61 45.74 -49.83 -2.83
N GLU A 62 46.96 -49.67 -2.31
CA GLU A 62 48.04 -50.67 -2.45
C GLU A 62 47.66 -52.03 -1.86
N ARG A 63 46.91 -52.07 -0.74
CA ARG A 63 46.39 -53.31 -0.13
C ARG A 63 45.45 -54.12 -1.05
N LEU A 64 44.88 -53.48 -2.07
CA LEU A 64 43.99 -54.13 -3.03
C LEU A 64 44.74 -54.65 -4.26
N LEU A 65 46.01 -54.29 -4.40
CA LEU A 65 46.84 -54.65 -5.54
C LEU A 65 47.81 -55.77 -5.15
N PRO A 66 48.19 -56.66 -6.09
CA PRO A 66 49.18 -57.71 -5.86
C PRO A 66 50.59 -57.11 -5.83
N MET A 67 50.90 -56.35 -4.78
CA MET A 67 52.14 -55.57 -4.69
C MET A 67 53.41 -56.43 -4.63
N SER A 68 53.30 -57.71 -4.26
CA SER A 68 54.39 -58.69 -4.39
C SER A 68 54.72 -58.94 -5.86
N ASP A 69 53.72 -59.30 -6.64
CA ASP A 69 53.84 -59.68 -8.05
C ASP A 69 54.29 -58.47 -8.90
N VAL A 70 53.85 -57.27 -8.52
CA VAL A 70 54.29 -56.01 -9.13
C VAL A 70 55.78 -55.77 -8.90
N ARG A 71 56.32 -56.07 -7.71
CA ARG A 71 57.75 -55.92 -7.42
C ARG A 71 58.58 -56.94 -8.17
N GLU A 72 58.16 -58.20 -8.15
CA GLU A 72 58.83 -59.29 -8.88
C GLU A 72 58.88 -59.00 -10.41
N ALA A 73 57.77 -58.54 -10.99
CA ALA A 73 57.72 -58.19 -12.40
C ALA A 73 58.65 -57.02 -12.75
N ILE A 74 58.81 -56.04 -11.86
CA ILE A 74 59.73 -54.90 -12.07
C ILE A 74 61.19 -55.32 -11.94
N GLU A 75 61.52 -56.22 -11.02
CA GLU A 75 62.87 -56.76 -10.86
C GLU A 75 63.29 -57.52 -12.12
N ARG A 76 62.45 -58.44 -12.60
CA ARG A 76 62.69 -59.21 -13.84
C ARG A 76 62.86 -58.30 -15.06
N LEU A 77 61.99 -57.31 -15.20
CA LEU A 77 62.06 -56.33 -16.29
C LEU A 77 63.36 -55.50 -16.22
N GLY A 78 63.89 -55.22 -15.02
CA GLY A 78 65.16 -54.53 -14.85
C GLY A 78 66.36 -55.32 -15.38
N GLU A 79 66.36 -56.64 -15.18
CA GLU A 79 67.38 -57.54 -15.71
C GLU A 79 67.33 -57.57 -17.24
N SER A 80 66.17 -57.88 -17.83
CA SER A 80 66.01 -57.95 -19.29
C SER A 80 66.20 -56.59 -19.99
N GLN A 81 65.82 -55.49 -19.35
CA GLN A 81 66.06 -54.14 -19.88
C GLN A 81 67.54 -53.80 -19.91
N THR A 82 68.30 -54.16 -18.88
CA THR A 82 69.74 -53.90 -18.84
C THR A 82 70.46 -54.69 -19.94
N GLU A 83 70.13 -55.97 -20.10
CA GLU A 83 70.67 -56.81 -21.17
C GLU A 83 70.33 -56.27 -22.56
N ALA A 84 69.07 -55.86 -22.78
CA ALA A 84 68.63 -55.29 -24.04
C ALA A 84 69.35 -53.98 -24.38
N VAL A 85 69.58 -53.09 -23.40
CA VAL A 85 70.34 -51.84 -23.60
C VAL A 85 71.79 -52.14 -23.98
N VAL A 86 72.46 -53.04 -23.24
CA VAL A 86 73.86 -53.42 -23.53
C VAL A 86 73.98 -54.05 -24.91
N ALA A 87 73.07 -54.96 -25.26
CA ALA A 87 73.02 -55.57 -26.59
C ALA A 87 72.81 -54.50 -27.68
N TRP A 88 71.87 -53.58 -27.48
CA TRP A 88 71.59 -52.51 -28.43
C TRP A 88 72.77 -51.56 -28.64
N ASP A 89 73.48 -51.16 -27.58
CA ASP A 89 74.64 -50.27 -27.67
C ASP A 89 75.78 -50.93 -28.46
N VAL A 90 76.02 -52.24 -28.26
CA VAL A 90 77.00 -53.01 -29.04
C VAL A 90 76.58 -53.12 -30.51
N TYR A 91 75.29 -53.32 -30.79
CA TYR A 91 74.75 -53.41 -32.15
C TYR A 91 74.87 -52.08 -32.90
N ALA A 92 74.46 -50.98 -32.26
CA ALA A 92 74.50 -49.63 -32.82
C ALA A 92 75.94 -49.21 -33.16
N GLY A 93 76.91 -49.58 -32.32
CA GLY A 93 78.33 -49.34 -32.58
C GLY A 93 78.90 -50.10 -33.78
N ARG A 94 78.34 -51.27 -34.14
CA ARG A 94 78.81 -52.09 -35.27
C ARG A 94 78.24 -51.68 -36.63
N ILE A 95 77.03 -51.12 -36.67
CA ILE A 95 76.30 -50.83 -37.93
C ILE A 95 76.47 -49.39 -38.41
N GLY A 96 77.18 -48.54 -37.66
CA GLY A 96 77.61 -47.23 -38.15
C GLY A 96 76.47 -46.29 -38.56
N GLY A 97 75.29 -46.41 -37.93
CA GLY A 97 74.14 -45.54 -38.19
C GLY A 97 73.21 -45.99 -39.33
N LEU A 98 73.46 -47.13 -39.98
CA LEU A 98 72.66 -47.62 -41.12
C LEU A 98 71.32 -48.29 -40.73
N LEU A 99 70.64 -47.77 -39.69
CA LEU A 99 69.39 -48.33 -39.14
C LEU A 99 68.11 -47.73 -39.75
N GLU A 100 68.22 -46.95 -40.82
CA GLU A 100 67.10 -46.19 -41.40
C GLU A 100 65.91 -47.06 -41.88
N GLY A 101 66.12 -48.35 -42.18
CA GLY A 101 65.04 -49.26 -42.61
C GLY A 101 64.41 -50.14 -41.51
N VAL A 102 65.03 -50.22 -40.32
CA VAL A 102 64.63 -51.21 -39.30
C VAL A 102 63.47 -50.70 -38.42
N ALA A 103 63.18 -49.39 -38.39
CA ALA A 103 62.18 -48.82 -37.50
C ALA A 103 60.87 -48.36 -38.18
N GLU A 104 60.69 -48.57 -39.50
CA GLU A 104 59.36 -48.40 -40.11
C GLU A 104 58.42 -49.48 -39.59
N VAL A 105 57.63 -49.07 -38.60
CA VAL A 105 56.49 -49.80 -38.07
C VAL A 105 55.30 -48.89 -38.27
N THR A 106 54.66 -48.98 -39.44
CA THR A 106 53.44 -48.23 -39.74
C THR A 106 52.32 -48.70 -38.82
N ASN A 107 51.86 -47.84 -37.92
CA ASN A 107 50.70 -48.13 -37.07
C ASN A 107 49.58 -47.13 -37.36
N HIS A 108 48.38 -47.64 -37.66
CA HIS A 108 47.24 -46.87 -38.17
C HIS A 108 46.45 -46.12 -37.07
N GLY A 109 47.12 -45.32 -36.25
CA GLY A 109 46.47 -44.41 -35.28
C GLY A 109 46.07 -45.01 -33.93
N GLN A 110 46.51 -46.22 -33.61
CA GLN A 110 46.42 -46.79 -32.25
C GLN A 110 47.69 -46.47 -31.45
N ALA A 111 47.55 -46.32 -30.12
CA ALA A 111 48.68 -46.15 -29.22
C ALA A 111 49.67 -47.32 -29.40
N PRO A 112 50.99 -47.03 -29.49
CA PRO A 112 51.97 -48.06 -29.79
C PRO A 112 52.05 -49.08 -28.65
N ASP A 113 51.79 -50.34 -28.97
CA ASP A 113 52.09 -51.44 -28.05
C ASP A 113 53.60 -51.68 -28.08
N VAL A 114 54.27 -51.29 -27.00
CA VAL A 114 55.72 -51.33 -26.88
C VAL A 114 56.26 -52.77 -26.91
N SER A 115 55.53 -53.75 -26.38
CA SER A 115 55.93 -55.17 -26.43
C SER A 115 56.01 -55.64 -27.89
N LEU A 116 54.97 -55.36 -28.68
CA LEU A 116 54.91 -55.66 -30.09
C LEU A 116 55.97 -54.91 -30.91
N CYS A 117 56.28 -53.66 -30.54
CA CYS A 117 57.36 -52.90 -31.18
C CYS A 117 58.72 -53.55 -30.94
N LEU A 118 59.00 -54.02 -29.72
CA LEU A 118 60.24 -54.73 -29.38
C LEU A 118 60.32 -56.09 -30.05
N GLU A 119 59.23 -56.86 -30.08
CA GLU A 119 59.15 -58.15 -30.77
C GLU A 119 59.43 -57.99 -32.27
N ARG A 120 58.85 -56.97 -32.92
CA ARG A 120 59.13 -56.66 -34.32
C ARG A 120 60.59 -56.27 -34.54
N LEU A 121 61.17 -55.52 -33.61
CA LEU A 121 62.57 -55.12 -33.67
C LEU A 121 63.50 -56.34 -33.54
N ALA A 122 63.24 -57.22 -32.56
CA ALA A 122 63.94 -58.48 -32.37
C ALA A 122 63.87 -59.35 -33.63
N ASN A 123 62.69 -59.46 -34.24
CA ASN A 123 62.50 -60.21 -35.49
C ASN A 123 63.29 -59.63 -36.68
N LYS A 124 63.46 -58.31 -36.75
CA LYS A 124 64.27 -57.68 -37.82
C LYS A 124 65.76 -57.96 -37.67
N VAL A 125 66.25 -58.11 -36.42
CA VAL A 125 67.65 -58.46 -36.12
C VAL A 125 67.86 -59.96 -35.86
N ARG A 126 66.87 -60.81 -36.18
CA ARG A 126 66.91 -62.26 -35.89
C ARG A 126 68.12 -63.01 -36.45
N ARG A 127 68.78 -62.47 -37.47
CA ARG A 127 70.02 -63.05 -38.03
C ARG A 127 71.22 -62.94 -37.08
N ASP A 128 71.13 -62.09 -36.06
CA ASP A 128 72.16 -61.89 -35.05
C ASP A 128 71.60 -62.23 -33.64
N PRO A 129 71.67 -63.51 -33.22
CA PRO A 129 71.07 -63.98 -31.96
C PRO A 129 71.48 -63.18 -30.70
N PRO A 130 72.76 -62.75 -30.54
CA PRO A 130 73.18 -61.96 -29.38
C PRO A 130 72.43 -60.62 -29.21
N PHE A 131 71.72 -60.14 -30.23
CA PHE A 131 70.91 -58.91 -30.18
C PHE A 131 69.41 -59.20 -30.20
N ALA A 132 68.99 -60.23 -30.92
CA ALA A 132 67.58 -60.59 -31.03
C ALA A 132 67.02 -61.17 -29.72
N GLU A 133 67.78 -62.01 -29.02
CA GLU A 133 67.31 -62.70 -27.81
C GLU A 133 67.03 -61.73 -26.64
N PRO A 134 67.92 -60.78 -26.29
CA PRO A 134 67.64 -59.82 -25.21
C PRO A 134 66.43 -58.91 -25.50
N LEU A 135 66.26 -58.50 -26.77
CA LEU A 135 65.10 -57.70 -27.18
C LEU A 135 63.79 -58.50 -27.11
N GLN A 136 63.83 -59.78 -27.46
CA GLN A 136 62.67 -60.67 -27.35
C GLN A 136 62.29 -60.91 -25.88
N MET A 137 63.28 -61.17 -25.02
CA MET A 137 63.05 -61.36 -23.59
C MET A 137 62.44 -60.11 -22.95
N LEU A 138 62.97 -58.92 -23.28
CA LEU A 138 62.38 -57.66 -22.83
C LEU A 138 60.95 -57.46 -23.36
N ALA A 139 60.67 -57.86 -24.61
CA ALA A 139 59.32 -57.78 -25.16
C ALA A 139 58.32 -58.63 -24.35
N ASP A 140 58.70 -59.84 -23.98
CA ASP A 140 57.89 -60.77 -23.19
C ASP A 140 57.65 -60.24 -21.76
N ASP A 141 58.68 -59.70 -21.11
CA ASP A 141 58.57 -59.10 -19.77
C ASP A 141 57.71 -57.82 -19.77
N VAL A 142 57.84 -57.00 -20.81
CA VAL A 142 56.99 -55.80 -20.99
C VAL A 142 55.53 -56.19 -21.23
N ALA A 143 55.27 -57.24 -22.02
CA ALA A 143 53.92 -57.77 -22.19
C ALA A 143 53.35 -58.31 -20.87
N HIS A 144 54.17 -59.00 -20.07
CA HIS A 144 53.79 -59.45 -18.73
C HIS A 144 53.44 -58.27 -17.81
N TRP A 145 54.24 -57.20 -17.83
CA TRP A 145 54.00 -55.99 -17.07
C TRP A 145 52.70 -55.27 -17.49
N GLN A 146 52.43 -55.14 -18.80
CA GLN A 146 51.16 -54.61 -19.31
C GLN A 146 49.96 -55.44 -18.84
N ALA A 147 50.08 -56.77 -18.86
CA ALA A 147 49.05 -57.67 -18.35
C ALA A 147 48.83 -57.49 -16.82
N MET A 148 49.90 -57.26 -16.06
CA MET A 148 49.85 -56.96 -14.62
C MET A 148 49.10 -55.65 -14.35
N ILE A 149 49.39 -54.57 -15.09
CA ILE A 149 48.63 -53.30 -15.02
C ILE A 149 47.15 -53.55 -15.34
N GLY A 150 46.86 -54.37 -16.36
CA GLY A 150 45.49 -54.76 -16.72
C GLY A 150 44.77 -55.52 -15.60
N ARG A 151 45.47 -56.40 -14.87
CA ARG A 151 44.94 -57.11 -13.70
C ARG A 151 44.67 -56.15 -12.54
N CYS A 152 45.61 -55.26 -12.23
CA CYS A 152 45.45 -54.21 -11.21
C CYS A 152 44.24 -53.32 -11.51
N ARG A 153 44.03 -52.94 -12.77
CA ARG A 153 42.83 -52.22 -13.22
C ARG A 153 41.55 -52.98 -12.87
N LYS A 154 41.48 -54.28 -13.24
CA LYS A 154 40.31 -55.12 -12.93
C LYS A 154 40.07 -55.22 -11.43
N LEU A 155 41.11 -55.38 -10.62
CA LEU A 155 40.99 -55.40 -9.16
C LEU A 155 40.46 -54.07 -8.60
N LEU A 156 40.91 -52.92 -9.14
CA LEU A 156 40.40 -51.61 -8.74
C LEU A 156 38.94 -51.36 -9.18
N ASP A 157 38.55 -51.86 -10.35
CA ASP A 157 37.21 -51.69 -10.90
C ASP A 157 36.20 -52.71 -10.32
N GLU A 158 36.59 -53.97 -10.09
CA GLU A 158 35.69 -55.10 -9.74
C GLU A 158 35.79 -55.52 -8.26
N SER A 159 37.00 -55.75 -7.73
CA SER A 159 37.20 -56.43 -6.43
C SER A 159 37.32 -55.45 -5.25
N GLY A 160 38.05 -54.34 -5.44
CA GLY A 160 38.20 -53.24 -4.47
C GLY A 160 37.17 -52.11 -4.65
N GLY A 161 36.45 -52.12 -5.78
CA GLY A 161 35.44 -51.14 -6.16
C GLY A 161 34.29 -51.03 -5.15
N GLY A 162 33.94 -52.10 -4.43
CA GLY A 162 32.90 -52.04 -3.40
C GLY A 162 33.23 -51.09 -2.24
N ALA A 163 34.40 -51.25 -1.64
CA ALA A 163 34.84 -50.44 -0.51
C ALA A 163 35.25 -49.03 -0.94
N LEU A 164 36.05 -48.91 -2.01
CA LEU A 164 36.50 -47.61 -2.53
C LEU A 164 35.34 -46.80 -3.12
N ALA A 165 34.43 -47.42 -3.89
CA ALA A 165 33.26 -46.69 -4.41
C ALA A 165 32.24 -46.35 -3.30
N LYS A 166 32.21 -47.09 -2.19
CA LYS A 166 31.37 -46.73 -1.02
C LYS A 166 31.96 -45.54 -0.26
N ALA A 167 33.28 -45.49 -0.09
CA ALA A 167 33.97 -44.34 0.49
C ALA A 167 33.77 -43.07 -0.37
N TYR A 168 33.94 -43.21 -1.68
CA TYR A 168 33.68 -42.14 -2.64
C TYR A 168 32.24 -41.63 -2.58
N ARG A 169 31.24 -42.53 -2.63
CA ARG A 169 29.81 -42.18 -2.55
C ARG A 169 29.47 -41.44 -1.25
N ARG A 170 29.99 -41.88 -0.10
CA ARG A 170 29.78 -41.20 1.18
C ARG A 170 30.33 -39.78 1.16
N ARG A 171 31.53 -39.56 0.61
CA ARG A 171 32.13 -38.23 0.50
C ARG A 171 31.31 -37.31 -0.41
N GLN A 172 30.83 -37.84 -1.53
CA GLN A 172 30.03 -37.06 -2.48
C GLN A 172 28.66 -36.69 -1.90
N LEU A 173 27.98 -37.62 -1.23
CA LEU A 173 26.72 -37.34 -0.53
C LEU A 173 26.88 -36.28 0.56
N ARG A 174 27.98 -36.31 1.32
CA ARG A 174 28.28 -35.26 2.32
C ARG A 174 28.44 -33.88 1.67
N LYS A 175 29.20 -33.78 0.57
CA LYS A 175 29.37 -32.52 -0.17
C LYS A 175 28.04 -31.99 -0.72
N ILE A 176 27.23 -32.86 -1.31
CA ILE A 176 25.91 -32.48 -1.84
C ILE A 176 25.00 -32.04 -0.68
N GLY A 177 25.02 -32.78 0.43
CA GLY A 177 24.26 -32.44 1.63
C GLY A 177 24.61 -31.05 2.19
N THR A 178 25.90 -30.71 2.27
CA THR A 178 26.32 -29.37 2.74
C THR A 178 25.89 -28.26 1.79
N ILE A 179 26.00 -28.47 0.47
CA ILE A 179 25.58 -27.50 -0.54
C ILE A 179 24.06 -27.30 -0.47
N ALA A 180 23.30 -28.40 -0.44
CA ALA A 180 21.83 -28.34 -0.35
C ALA A 180 21.36 -27.65 0.93
N ALA A 181 21.96 -27.97 2.08
CA ALA A 181 21.65 -27.30 3.34
C ALA A 181 21.93 -25.80 3.29
N SER A 182 23.08 -25.40 2.74
CA SER A 182 23.43 -23.98 2.59
C SER A 182 22.47 -23.23 1.66
N ALA A 183 22.08 -23.85 0.53
CA ALA A 183 21.12 -23.28 -0.40
C ALA A 183 19.75 -23.10 0.26
N LEU A 184 19.30 -24.06 1.07
CA LEU A 184 18.01 -24.01 1.76
C LEU A 184 17.98 -22.88 2.80
N VAL A 185 19.08 -22.67 3.53
CA VAL A 185 19.22 -21.52 4.46
C VAL A 185 19.16 -20.19 3.71
N ILE A 186 19.83 -20.07 2.56
CA ILE A 186 19.79 -18.85 1.73
C ILE A 186 18.37 -18.58 1.23
N VAL A 187 17.68 -19.59 0.71
CA VAL A 187 16.29 -19.46 0.22
C VAL A 187 15.35 -19.05 1.36
N ALA A 188 15.49 -19.65 2.54
CA ALA A 188 14.70 -19.28 3.71
C ALA A 188 14.95 -17.83 4.12
N ALA A 189 16.21 -17.38 4.17
CA ALA A 189 16.56 -15.99 4.49
C ALA A 189 15.98 -14.99 3.47
N LEU A 190 16.11 -15.28 2.16
CA LEU A 190 15.54 -14.46 1.10
C LEU A 190 14.02 -14.38 1.20
N SER A 191 13.33 -15.48 1.53
CA SER A 191 11.87 -15.48 1.68
C SER A 191 11.39 -14.55 2.80
N VAL A 192 12.14 -14.46 3.92
CA VAL A 192 11.83 -13.54 5.02
C VAL A 192 12.05 -12.10 4.59
N ILE A 193 13.15 -11.81 3.90
CA ILE A 193 13.46 -10.46 3.39
C ILE A 193 12.35 -9.98 2.44
N VAL A 194 11.92 -10.81 1.49
CA VAL A 194 10.85 -10.46 0.54
C VAL A 194 9.52 -10.23 1.25
N ARG A 195 9.16 -11.04 2.25
CA ARG A 195 7.93 -10.83 3.06
C ARG A 195 7.95 -9.50 3.82
N VAL A 196 9.09 -9.13 4.41
CA VAL A 196 9.23 -7.85 5.11
C VAL A 196 9.15 -6.68 4.15
N GLN A 197 9.82 -6.76 2.98
CA GLN A 197 9.77 -5.69 1.98
C GLN A 197 8.37 -5.50 1.38
N THR A 198 7.66 -6.58 1.07
CA THR A 198 6.28 -6.51 0.54
C THR A 198 5.28 -5.99 1.57
N ALA A 199 5.44 -6.29 2.86
CA ALA A 199 4.65 -5.69 3.92
C ALA A 199 4.90 -4.17 4.02
N ARG A 200 6.16 -3.74 4.01
CA ARG A 200 6.54 -2.31 4.01
C ARG A 200 5.97 -1.55 2.82
N ALA A 201 6.07 -2.12 1.62
CA ALA A 201 5.52 -1.51 0.41
C ALA A 201 3.99 -1.33 0.47
N ARG A 202 3.27 -2.26 1.10
CA ARG A 202 1.81 -2.13 1.32
C ARG A 202 1.48 -1.01 2.30
N VAL A 203 2.27 -0.85 3.37
CA VAL A 203 2.14 0.26 4.31
C VAL A 203 2.43 1.60 3.62
N ASP A 204 3.50 1.70 2.83
CA ASP A 204 3.81 2.91 2.06
C ASP A 204 2.71 3.25 1.06
N ALA A 205 2.18 2.25 0.35
CA ALA A 205 1.08 2.46 -0.59
C ALA A 205 -0.19 2.97 0.11
N ALA A 206 -0.49 2.49 1.32
CA ALA A 206 -1.61 2.97 2.12
C ALA A 206 -1.38 4.41 2.63
N LEU A 207 -0.15 4.72 3.09
CA LEU A 207 0.24 6.07 3.53
C LEU A 207 0.36 7.07 2.38
N ALA A 208 0.56 6.62 1.14
CA ALA A 208 0.61 7.47 -0.03
C ALA A 208 -0.79 7.90 -0.53
N ARG A 209 -1.86 7.24 -0.09
CA ARG A 209 -3.23 7.62 -0.48
C ARG A 209 -3.58 9.02 0.06
N PRO A 210 -4.34 9.83 -0.68
CA PRO A 210 -4.75 11.17 -0.25
C PRO A 210 -5.76 11.14 0.91
N GLU A 211 -6.54 10.07 1.03
CA GLU A 211 -7.53 9.89 2.09
C GLU A 211 -6.83 9.59 3.43
N VAL A 212 -7.04 10.47 4.42
CA VAL A 212 -6.46 10.37 5.76
C VAL A 212 -6.88 9.06 6.45
N CYS A 213 -8.14 8.67 6.28
CA CYS A 213 -8.70 7.47 6.92
C CYS A 213 -8.32 6.13 6.28
N ALA A 214 -7.62 6.12 5.14
CA ALA A 214 -7.15 4.89 4.50
C ALA A 214 -6.18 4.08 5.39
N VAL A 215 -5.58 4.72 6.38
CA VAL A 215 -4.66 4.09 7.34
C VAL A 215 -5.32 2.98 8.18
N ARG A 216 -6.64 3.02 8.38
CA ARG A 216 -7.37 1.96 9.10
C ARG A 216 -7.45 0.63 8.35
N ALA A 217 -7.25 0.65 7.03
CA ALA A 217 -7.22 -0.57 6.23
C ALA A 217 -5.87 -1.31 6.30
N ILE A 218 -4.86 -0.74 6.98
CA ILE A 218 -3.56 -1.39 7.14
C ILE A 218 -3.69 -2.55 8.13
N ALA A 219 -3.37 -3.76 7.69
CA ALA A 219 -3.36 -4.93 8.55
C ALA A 219 -2.32 -4.78 9.68
N GLN A 220 -2.67 -5.18 10.91
CA GLN A 220 -1.74 -5.13 12.06
C GLN A 220 -0.44 -5.90 11.79
N ASP A 221 -0.54 -7.02 11.07
CA ASP A 221 0.59 -7.83 10.63
C ASP A 221 1.60 -7.07 9.75
N ASP A 222 1.11 -6.20 8.87
CA ASP A 222 1.96 -5.40 8.00
C ASP A 222 2.58 -4.22 8.79
N LEU A 223 1.82 -3.62 9.71
CA LEU A 223 2.28 -2.61 10.65
C LEU A 223 3.39 -3.12 11.59
N GLY A 224 3.30 -4.37 12.07
CA GLY A 224 4.33 -5.00 12.90
C GLY A 224 5.68 -5.22 12.19
N ARG A 225 5.69 -5.25 10.85
CA ARG A 225 6.89 -5.41 10.01
C ARG A 225 7.36 -4.09 9.39
N ALA A 226 6.58 -3.03 9.56
CA ALA A 226 6.89 -1.69 9.11
C ALA A 226 8.11 -1.11 9.84
N THR A 227 8.73 -0.11 9.24
CA THR A 227 9.78 0.69 9.89
C THR A 227 9.18 1.56 11.00
N GLY A 228 10.00 1.96 11.98
CA GLY A 228 9.53 2.83 13.06
C GLY A 228 8.98 4.18 12.55
N GLU A 229 9.50 4.69 11.43
CA GLU A 229 8.98 5.91 10.79
C GLU A 229 7.59 5.68 10.19
N GLN A 230 7.39 4.58 9.46
CA GLN A 230 6.08 4.21 8.90
C GLN A 230 5.03 4.04 10.01
N GLN A 231 5.40 3.41 11.13
CA GLN A 231 4.49 3.25 12.27
C GLN A 231 4.07 4.60 12.87
N ARG A 232 5.01 5.55 13.03
CA ARG A 232 4.70 6.90 13.51
C ARG A 232 3.78 7.67 12.56
N ARG A 233 4.03 7.59 11.25
CA ARG A 233 3.17 8.22 10.23
C ARG A 233 1.77 7.61 10.20
N ALA A 234 1.67 6.29 10.36
CA ALA A 234 0.38 5.61 10.45
C ALA A 234 -0.39 6.02 11.72
N ALA A 235 0.28 6.11 12.87
CA ALA A 235 -0.33 6.59 14.10
C ALA A 235 -0.85 8.03 13.97
N ALA A 236 -0.03 8.94 13.43
CA ALA A 236 -0.43 10.34 13.21
C ALA A 236 -1.65 10.45 12.29
N ARG A 237 -1.68 9.72 11.16
CA ARG A 237 -2.86 9.71 10.29
C ARG A 237 -4.10 9.08 10.93
N ALA A 238 -3.93 8.10 11.83
CA ALA A 238 -5.04 7.50 12.54
C ALA A 238 -5.68 8.50 13.51
N GLU A 239 -4.87 9.33 14.18
CA GLU A 239 -5.34 10.44 15.01
C GLU A 239 -6.05 11.52 14.17
N GLU A 240 -5.48 11.91 13.03
CA GLU A 240 -6.11 12.87 12.11
C GLU A 240 -7.45 12.34 11.58
N CYS A 241 -7.54 11.07 11.21
CA CYS A 241 -8.79 10.43 10.78
C CYS A 241 -9.84 10.49 11.89
N ALA A 242 -9.48 10.17 13.14
CA ALA A 242 -10.39 10.25 14.27
C ALA A 242 -10.90 11.69 14.51
N ALA A 243 -10.06 12.70 14.29
CA ALA A 243 -10.46 14.11 14.38
C ALA A 243 -11.47 14.51 13.28
N VAL A 244 -11.27 14.03 12.05
CA VAL A 244 -12.21 14.25 10.94
C VAL A 244 -13.56 13.58 11.24
N GLU A 245 -13.56 12.32 11.67
CA GLU A 245 -14.78 11.60 12.05
C GLU A 245 -15.54 12.30 13.18
N ALA A 246 -14.83 12.78 14.20
CA ALA A 246 -15.42 13.52 15.31
C ALA A 246 -16.06 14.85 14.84
N ARG A 247 -15.44 15.53 13.87
CA ARG A 247 -16.01 16.76 13.28
C ARG A 247 -17.26 16.44 12.46
N GLU A 248 -17.21 15.43 11.60
CA GLU A 248 -18.38 15.01 10.82
C GLU A 248 -19.54 14.58 11.72
N ALA A 249 -19.27 13.86 12.81
CA ALA A 249 -20.29 13.47 13.77
C ALA A 249 -20.96 14.70 14.42
N ARG A 250 -20.18 15.71 14.83
CA ARG A 250 -20.71 16.97 15.37
C ARG A 250 -21.55 17.73 14.36
N GLU A 251 -21.10 17.84 13.11
CA GLU A 251 -21.86 18.51 12.05
C GLU A 251 -23.18 17.77 11.75
N ARG A 252 -23.21 16.44 11.83
CA ARG A 252 -24.45 15.65 11.69
C ARG A 252 -25.41 15.88 12.86
N GLU A 253 -24.91 15.89 14.09
CA GLU A 253 -25.73 16.19 15.28
C GLU A 253 -26.29 17.62 15.24
N GLU A 254 -25.49 18.60 14.84
CA GLU A 254 -25.94 19.99 14.71
C GLU A 254 -27.03 20.15 13.64
N ARG A 255 -26.89 19.49 12.48
CA ARG A 255 -27.92 19.46 11.44
C ARG A 255 -29.21 18.81 11.93
N GLN A 256 -29.13 17.69 12.64
CA GLN A 256 -30.31 17.04 13.20
C GLN A 256 -31.03 17.95 14.21
N ARG A 257 -30.29 18.63 15.10
CA ARG A 257 -30.87 19.59 16.05
C ARG A 257 -31.50 20.81 15.36
N ALA A 258 -30.88 21.30 14.29
CA ALA A 258 -31.43 22.41 13.51
C ALA A 258 -32.72 22.01 12.77
N GLU A 259 -32.75 20.82 12.17
CA GLU A 259 -33.95 20.29 11.51
C GLU A 259 -35.08 20.03 12.50
N GLU A 260 -34.78 19.50 13.70
CA GLU A 260 -35.78 19.28 14.74
C GLU A 260 -36.38 20.60 15.23
N LYS A 261 -35.54 21.61 15.52
CA LYS A 261 -36.01 22.96 15.89
C LYS A 261 -36.87 23.60 14.79
N ALA A 262 -36.46 23.48 13.53
CA ALA A 262 -37.23 24.01 12.40
C ALA A 262 -38.60 23.33 12.29
N ARG A 263 -38.69 22.01 12.54
CA ARG A 263 -39.96 21.29 12.56
C ARG A 263 -40.84 21.70 13.74
N GLU A 264 -40.27 21.91 14.93
CA GLU A 264 -41.01 22.39 16.09
C GLU A 264 -41.55 23.81 15.88
N GLU A 265 -40.73 24.73 15.38
CA GLU A 265 -41.18 26.09 15.04
C GLU A 265 -42.27 26.08 13.98
N GLN A 266 -42.16 25.21 12.96
CA GLN A 266 -43.20 25.06 11.94
C GLN A 266 -44.51 24.52 12.52
N ARG A 267 -44.44 23.54 13.44
CA ARG A 267 -45.63 23.02 14.16
C ARG A 267 -46.27 24.10 15.01
N GLN A 268 -45.48 24.86 15.77
CA GLN A 268 -46.02 25.96 16.60
C GLN A 268 -46.67 27.05 15.76
N ARG A 269 -46.11 27.39 14.58
CA ARG A 269 -46.71 28.33 13.64
C ARG A 269 -48.02 27.80 13.07
N ALA A 270 -48.06 26.54 12.62
CA ALA A 270 -49.27 25.91 12.11
C ALA A 270 -50.38 25.83 13.18
N GLU A 271 -50.04 25.43 14.41
CA GLU A 271 -50.99 25.42 15.53
C GLU A 271 -51.51 26.81 15.85
N ARG A 272 -50.65 27.84 15.83
CA ARG A 272 -51.06 29.23 16.00
C ARG A 272 -52.01 29.66 14.88
N ASP A 273 -51.69 29.35 13.63
CA ASP A 273 -52.51 29.67 12.46
C ASP A 273 -53.89 29.02 12.54
N ASP A 274 -53.97 27.74 12.92
CA ASP A 274 -55.23 27.03 13.04
C ASP A 274 -56.09 27.56 14.21
N ARG A 275 -55.47 27.86 15.36
CA ARG A 275 -56.16 28.51 16.49
C ARG A 275 -56.70 29.88 16.09
N CYS A 276 -55.92 30.66 15.35
CA CYS A 276 -56.31 31.97 14.85
C CYS A 276 -57.42 31.91 13.79
N ALA A 277 -57.39 30.93 12.90
CA ALA A 277 -58.46 30.71 11.93
C ALA A 277 -59.77 30.31 12.64
N ALA A 278 -59.70 29.40 13.62
CA ALA A 278 -60.86 29.01 14.42
C ALA A 278 -61.43 30.18 15.25
N LEU A 279 -60.56 31.05 15.76
CA LEU A 279 -60.96 32.28 16.44
C LEU A 279 -61.72 33.22 15.49
N ALA A 280 -61.19 33.46 14.29
CA ALA A 280 -61.82 34.32 13.30
C ALA A 280 -63.23 33.83 12.90
N VAL A 281 -63.39 32.52 12.71
CA VAL A 281 -64.70 31.90 12.41
C VAL A 281 -65.69 32.10 13.56
N ARG A 282 -65.29 31.80 14.80
CA ARG A 282 -66.15 31.97 15.99
C ARG A 282 -66.49 33.43 16.25
N PHE A 283 -65.52 34.30 16.05
CA PHE A 283 -65.70 35.74 16.16
C PHE A 283 -66.75 36.25 15.18
N LYS A 284 -66.65 35.85 13.90
CA LYS A 284 -67.64 36.22 12.87
C LYS A 284 -69.04 35.67 13.17
N ALA A 285 -69.13 34.50 13.79
CA ALA A 285 -70.38 33.91 14.22
C ALA A 285 -70.97 34.57 15.50
N GLY A 286 -70.25 35.49 16.14
CA GLY A 286 -70.65 36.10 17.41
C GLY A 286 -70.58 35.15 18.61
N ALA A 287 -69.94 33.97 18.46
CA ALA A 287 -69.88 32.90 19.44
C ALA A 287 -68.47 32.77 20.05
N PHE A 288 -67.89 33.90 20.48
CA PHE A 288 -66.56 33.93 21.10
C PHE A 288 -66.68 33.87 22.63
N SER A 289 -65.75 33.16 23.26
CA SER A 289 -65.75 32.85 24.69
C SER A 289 -64.59 33.51 25.44
N ASP A 290 -64.54 33.41 26.76
CA ASP A 290 -63.44 33.95 27.56
C ASP A 290 -62.12 33.21 27.32
N GLU A 291 -62.19 31.95 26.89
CA GLU A 291 -61.03 31.16 26.49
C GLU A 291 -60.42 31.67 25.19
N ASP A 292 -61.23 32.26 24.31
CA ASP A 292 -60.79 32.86 23.06
C ASP A 292 -59.96 34.12 23.27
N GLY A 293 -60.28 34.90 24.31
CA GLY A 293 -59.43 36.00 24.75
C GLY A 293 -58.05 35.52 25.23
N LYS A 294 -58.00 34.43 25.99
CA LYS A 294 -56.73 33.85 26.47
C LYS A 294 -55.89 33.30 25.32
N LEU A 295 -56.51 32.60 24.37
CA LEU A 295 -55.84 32.07 23.17
C LEU A 295 -55.24 33.17 22.29
N ALA A 296 -55.93 34.30 22.20
CA ALA A 296 -55.51 35.49 21.47
C ALA A 296 -54.31 36.23 22.09
N GLY A 297 -53.98 35.98 23.37
CA GLY A 297 -52.97 36.74 24.11
C GLY A 297 -53.36 38.20 24.36
N VAL A 298 -54.66 38.52 24.21
CA VAL A 298 -55.22 39.86 24.39
C VAL A 298 -56.21 39.82 25.54
N GLN A 299 -56.34 40.91 26.29
CA GLN A 299 -57.42 41.03 27.27
C GLN A 299 -58.76 40.77 26.56
N GLY A 300 -59.51 39.74 26.98
CA GLY A 300 -60.74 39.29 26.31
C GLY A 300 -61.79 40.40 26.13
N ASP A 301 -61.67 41.48 26.91
CA ASP A 301 -62.50 42.67 26.78
C ASP A 301 -62.34 43.40 25.44
N LEU A 302 -61.16 43.34 24.79
CA LEU A 302 -60.99 43.94 23.46
C LEU A 302 -61.85 43.22 22.41
N LEU A 303 -61.81 41.88 22.35
CA LEU A 303 -62.63 41.11 21.42
C LEU A 303 -64.13 41.37 21.64
N ARG A 304 -64.57 41.45 22.91
CA ARG A 304 -65.95 41.83 23.25
C ARG A 304 -66.31 43.22 22.73
N ARG A 305 -65.42 44.21 22.89
CA ARG A 305 -65.62 45.57 22.38
C ARG A 305 -65.64 45.63 20.86
N ILE A 306 -64.80 44.85 20.17
CA ILE A 306 -64.83 44.75 18.70
C ILE A 306 -66.17 44.18 18.23
N ALA A 307 -66.58 43.02 18.77
CA ALA A 307 -67.83 42.37 18.37
C ALA A 307 -69.05 43.26 18.68
N GLY A 308 -69.04 43.95 19.82
CA GLY A 308 -70.07 44.89 20.21
C GLY A 308 -70.02 46.25 19.50
N ARG A 309 -69.02 46.51 18.64
CA ARG A 309 -68.77 47.81 17.99
C ARG A 309 -68.70 48.96 18.99
N ARG A 310 -68.03 48.74 20.12
CA ARG A 310 -67.91 49.65 21.27
C ARG A 310 -66.44 49.89 21.63
N LEU A 311 -65.59 50.15 20.63
CA LEU A 311 -64.20 50.51 20.90
C LEU A 311 -64.12 51.88 21.58
N THR A 312 -63.17 52.00 22.50
CA THR A 312 -62.88 53.16 23.33
C THR A 312 -61.56 53.82 22.89
N ALA A 313 -61.26 55.00 23.44
CA ALA A 313 -59.99 55.68 23.20
C ALA A 313 -58.75 54.85 23.60
N ALA A 314 -58.86 53.95 24.58
CA ALA A 314 -57.76 53.08 25.00
C ALA A 314 -57.41 52.03 23.93
N ASP A 315 -58.38 51.58 23.14
CA ASP A 315 -58.21 50.54 22.13
C ASP A 315 -57.46 51.02 20.88
N VAL A 316 -57.33 52.33 20.72
CA VAL A 316 -56.59 53.00 19.64
C VAL A 316 -55.33 53.70 20.14
N GLY A 317 -54.90 53.41 21.37
CA GLY A 317 -53.80 54.07 22.06
C GLY A 317 -52.44 54.05 21.33
N PRO A 318 -51.41 54.70 21.90
CA PRO A 318 -50.14 54.99 21.22
C PRO A 318 -49.34 53.74 20.83
N SER A 319 -49.47 52.63 21.57
CA SER A 319 -48.87 51.35 21.23
C SER A 319 -49.50 50.68 19.99
N GLY A 320 -50.61 51.23 19.50
CA GLY A 320 -51.44 50.63 18.46
C GLY A 320 -52.27 49.46 19.01
N PRO A 321 -53.29 49.03 18.25
CA PRO A 321 -54.04 47.85 18.61
C PRO A 321 -53.13 46.62 18.41
N ALA A 322 -52.81 45.92 19.50
CA ALA A 322 -52.26 44.57 19.42
C ALA A 322 -53.39 43.63 19.00
N LEU A 323 -53.68 43.60 17.71
CA LEU A 323 -54.70 42.71 17.16
C LEU A 323 -54.24 41.26 17.36
N PRO A 324 -55.11 40.40 17.91
CA PRO A 324 -54.76 39.00 18.00
C PRO A 324 -54.61 38.44 16.59
N CYS A 325 -53.69 37.50 16.44
CA CYS A 325 -53.45 36.82 15.17
C CYS A 325 -52.89 37.70 14.04
N ASP A 326 -52.22 38.81 14.36
CA ASP A 326 -51.47 39.58 13.35
C ASP A 326 -50.45 38.67 12.64
N GLY A 327 -50.54 38.63 11.30
CA GLY A 327 -49.72 37.78 10.43
C GLY A 327 -50.06 36.27 10.42
N ALA A 328 -51.09 35.84 11.16
CA ALA A 328 -51.55 34.45 11.18
C ALA A 328 -52.81 34.26 10.32
N ARG A 329 -53.11 33.02 9.95
CA ARG A 329 -54.35 32.68 9.23
C ARG A 329 -55.58 33.10 10.06
N GLY A 330 -56.51 33.87 9.48
CA GLY A 330 -57.66 34.44 10.21
C GLY A 330 -57.45 35.87 10.75
N GLY A 331 -56.21 36.37 10.72
CA GLY A 331 -55.88 37.71 11.21
C GLY A 331 -56.53 38.83 10.40
N ASP A 332 -56.69 38.66 9.09
CA ASP A 332 -57.28 39.67 8.21
C ASP A 332 -58.78 39.85 8.47
N GLU A 333 -59.51 38.78 8.77
CA GLU A 333 -60.92 38.84 9.16
C GLU A 333 -61.10 39.59 10.49
N LEU A 334 -60.24 39.31 11.48
CA LEU A 334 -60.26 40.02 12.77
C LEU A 334 -59.87 41.49 12.60
N ARG A 335 -58.91 41.78 11.72
CA ARG A 335 -58.52 43.15 11.35
C ARG A 335 -59.68 43.89 10.69
N ALA A 336 -60.37 43.25 9.75
CA ALA A 336 -61.53 43.85 9.09
C ALA A 336 -62.65 44.15 10.10
N ALA A 337 -62.93 43.23 11.03
CA ALA A 337 -63.91 43.45 12.09
C ALA A 337 -63.49 44.57 13.05
N PHE A 338 -62.20 44.70 13.38
CA PHE A 338 -61.68 45.82 14.14
C PHE A 338 -61.90 47.15 13.42
N VAL A 339 -61.61 47.22 12.12
CA VAL A 339 -61.86 48.42 11.31
C VAL A 339 -63.35 48.77 11.27
N GLU A 340 -64.25 47.79 11.15
CA GLU A 340 -65.69 48.03 11.25
C GLU A 340 -66.10 48.61 12.60
N ALA A 341 -65.57 48.04 13.68
CA ALA A 341 -65.83 48.51 15.02
C ALA A 341 -65.31 49.94 15.21
N LEU A 342 -64.14 50.28 14.65
CA LEU A 342 -63.58 51.64 14.70
C LEU A 342 -64.48 52.66 14.00
N ILE A 343 -64.99 52.33 12.83
CA ILE A 343 -65.89 53.21 12.08
C ILE A 343 -67.21 53.38 12.84
N ALA A 344 -67.79 52.28 13.32
CA ALA A 344 -69.06 52.29 14.05
C ALA A 344 -68.97 53.03 15.40
N SER A 345 -67.83 52.97 16.08
CA SER A 345 -67.62 53.61 17.39
C SER A 345 -66.80 54.89 17.32
N ALA A 346 -66.70 55.53 16.15
CA ALA A 346 -65.93 56.78 15.94
C ALA A 346 -66.17 57.83 17.04
N TRP A 347 -67.40 57.98 17.50
CA TRP A 347 -67.77 58.94 18.54
C TRP A 347 -67.18 58.66 19.92
N ALA A 348 -66.89 57.40 20.22
CA ALA A 348 -66.35 56.99 21.51
C ALA A 348 -64.83 57.20 21.62
N TRP A 349 -64.10 57.17 20.49
CA TRP A 349 -62.64 57.28 20.51
C TRP A 349 -62.11 58.58 19.91
N VAL A 350 -62.72 59.13 18.84
CA VAL A 350 -62.23 60.36 18.19
C VAL A 350 -62.00 61.55 19.14
N PRO A 351 -62.84 61.81 20.16
CA PRO A 351 -62.64 62.96 21.05
C PRO A 351 -61.39 62.88 21.93
N SER A 352 -60.94 61.67 22.29
CA SER A 352 -59.95 61.47 23.36
C SER A 352 -58.81 60.49 23.01
N ALA A 353 -58.85 59.85 21.84
CA ALA A 353 -57.84 58.90 21.40
C ALA A 353 -56.46 59.52 21.21
N ASP A 354 -55.43 58.77 21.60
CA ASP A 354 -54.05 59.00 21.19
C ASP A 354 -53.67 57.92 20.17
N PRO A 355 -53.85 58.17 18.87
CA PRO A 355 -53.86 57.12 17.86
C PRO A 355 -52.47 56.49 17.70
N GLY A 356 -52.37 55.17 17.81
CA GLY A 356 -51.12 54.45 17.50
C GLY A 356 -50.72 54.56 16.02
N PRO A 357 -49.43 54.29 15.70
CA PRO A 357 -48.87 54.55 14.37
C PRO A 357 -49.55 53.74 13.24
N ARG A 358 -50.03 52.53 13.54
CA ARG A 358 -50.70 51.65 12.56
C ARG A 358 -52.18 51.98 12.30
N LEU A 359 -52.78 52.88 13.09
CA LEU A 359 -54.23 53.15 12.97
C LEU A 359 -54.60 53.75 11.61
N GLY A 360 -53.72 54.62 11.08
CA GLY A 360 -53.90 55.21 9.75
C GLY A 360 -53.93 54.15 8.64
N GLU A 361 -53.01 53.20 8.68
CA GLU A 361 -52.94 52.09 7.70
C GLU A 361 -54.21 51.23 7.73
N LEU A 362 -54.71 50.91 8.92
CA LEU A 362 -55.92 50.11 9.10
C LEU A 362 -57.18 50.79 8.53
N LEU A 363 -57.31 52.10 8.74
CA LEU A 363 -58.48 52.87 8.31
C LEU A 363 -58.37 53.40 6.88
N ALA A 364 -57.17 53.51 6.30
CA ALA A 364 -56.95 54.14 5.00
C ALA A 364 -57.84 53.56 3.90
N ALA A 365 -57.98 52.23 3.85
CA ALA A 365 -58.81 51.54 2.85
C ALA A 365 -60.31 51.85 2.98
N ARG A 366 -60.79 52.21 4.18
CA ARG A 366 -62.21 52.49 4.49
C ARG A 366 -62.45 53.93 4.95
N ARG A 367 -61.52 54.84 4.65
CA ARG A 367 -61.57 56.25 5.10
C ARG A 367 -62.85 56.99 4.67
N ALA A 368 -63.44 56.60 3.53
CA ALA A 368 -64.67 57.19 3.00
C ALA A 368 -65.90 56.84 3.85
N GLU A 369 -65.83 55.75 4.62
CA GLU A 369 -66.93 55.27 5.46
C GLU A 369 -66.94 55.94 6.84
N LEU A 370 -65.90 56.68 7.21
CA LEU A 370 -65.88 57.46 8.43
C LEU A 370 -66.98 58.55 8.37
N PRO A 371 -67.84 58.67 9.40
CA PRO A 371 -68.88 59.69 9.43
C PRO A 371 -68.30 61.10 9.18
N PRO A 372 -68.89 61.93 8.31
CA PRO A 372 -68.33 63.25 7.97
C PRO A 372 -68.05 64.11 9.21
N ARG A 373 -68.96 64.08 10.19
CA ARG A 373 -68.81 64.81 11.45
C ARG A 373 -67.63 64.29 12.29
N ALA A 374 -67.30 63.00 12.22
CA ALA A 374 -66.12 62.44 12.88
C ALA A 374 -64.81 62.89 12.19
N ARG A 375 -64.81 62.97 10.85
CA ARG A 375 -63.68 63.54 10.09
C ARG A 375 -63.45 65.01 10.42
N THR A 376 -64.52 65.80 10.50
CA THR A 376 -64.46 67.21 10.94
C THR A 376 -63.91 67.32 12.37
N MET A 377 -64.40 66.49 13.29
CA MET A 377 -63.93 66.47 14.67
C MET A 377 -62.44 66.11 14.78
N LEU A 378 -61.98 65.09 14.04
CA LEU A 378 -60.56 64.75 13.94
C LEU A 378 -59.73 65.94 13.42
N SER A 379 -60.16 66.61 12.35
CA SER A 379 -59.47 67.79 11.81
C SER A 379 -59.36 68.92 12.84
N VAL A 380 -60.48 69.28 13.48
CA VAL A 380 -60.53 70.35 14.49
C VAL A 380 -59.67 70.01 15.70
N ARG A 381 -59.77 68.77 16.20
CA ARG A 381 -58.98 68.29 17.34
C ARG A 381 -57.50 68.28 17.01
N THR A 382 -57.09 67.73 15.87
CA THR A 382 -55.68 67.71 15.45
C THR A 382 -55.13 69.13 15.36
N ALA A 383 -55.88 70.08 14.81
CA ALA A 383 -55.47 71.48 14.76
C ALA A 383 -55.33 72.11 16.16
N HIS A 384 -56.25 71.82 17.08
CA HIS A 384 -56.22 72.32 18.46
C HIS A 384 -55.05 71.73 19.26
N GLU A 385 -54.92 70.40 19.30
CA GLU A 385 -53.88 69.69 20.03
C GLU A 385 -52.50 70.03 19.50
N THR A 386 -52.34 70.17 18.19
CA THR A 386 -51.04 70.55 17.61
C THR A 386 -50.62 71.96 18.02
N LYS A 387 -51.54 72.94 17.97
CA LYS A 387 -51.24 74.30 18.43
C LYS A 387 -50.87 74.32 19.92
N ARG A 388 -51.64 73.60 20.75
CA ARG A 388 -51.40 73.49 22.18
C ARG A 388 -50.04 72.85 22.47
N ALA A 389 -49.71 71.75 21.80
CA ALA A 389 -48.44 71.05 21.96
C ALA A 389 -47.25 71.94 21.60
N ILE A 390 -47.30 72.64 20.45
CA ILE A 390 -46.27 73.59 20.01
C ILE A 390 -46.05 74.70 21.04
N VAL A 391 -47.13 75.29 21.57
CA VAL A 391 -47.04 76.37 22.58
C VAL A 391 -46.49 75.85 23.90
N SER A 392 -46.90 74.66 24.33
CA SER A 392 -46.46 74.08 25.60
C SER A 392 -45.01 73.58 25.59
N GLY A 393 -44.50 73.15 24.43
CA GLY A 393 -43.20 72.49 24.32
C GLY A 393 -43.10 71.12 25.00
N ASP A 394 -44.18 70.58 25.57
CA ASP A 394 -44.19 69.27 26.24
C ASP A 394 -43.92 68.13 25.23
N PRO A 395 -42.84 67.34 25.39
CA PRO A 395 -42.51 66.25 24.49
C PRO A 395 -43.65 65.24 24.30
N ALA A 396 -44.39 64.90 25.37
CA ALA A 396 -45.49 63.95 25.27
C ALA A 396 -46.68 64.53 24.49
N ALA A 397 -46.97 65.82 24.65
CA ALA A 397 -47.97 66.52 23.83
C ALA A 397 -47.54 66.61 22.35
N LEU A 398 -46.27 66.89 22.06
CA LEU A 398 -45.73 66.94 20.71
C LEU A 398 -45.82 65.58 20.00
N GLU A 399 -45.48 64.49 20.69
CA GLU A 399 -45.55 63.14 20.15
C GLU A 399 -47.01 62.76 19.81
N ARG A 400 -47.95 63.02 20.73
CA ARG A 400 -49.39 62.81 20.50
C ARG A 400 -49.92 63.62 19.33
N ALA A 401 -49.56 64.89 19.25
CA ALA A 401 -49.94 65.75 18.13
C ALA A 401 -49.37 65.23 16.80
N SER A 402 -48.14 64.70 16.81
CA SER A 402 -47.51 64.12 15.61
C SER A 402 -48.28 62.91 15.11
N ARG A 403 -48.73 62.03 16.01
CA ARG A 403 -49.56 60.87 15.66
C ARG A 403 -50.93 61.26 15.14
N LEU A 404 -51.56 62.29 15.70
CA LEU A 404 -52.82 62.85 15.18
C LEU A 404 -52.65 63.47 13.78
N CYS A 405 -51.54 64.17 13.53
CA CYS A 405 -51.20 64.67 12.21
C CYS A 405 -50.96 63.53 11.22
N ALA A 406 -50.24 62.48 11.62
CA ALA A 406 -50.01 61.29 10.78
C ALA A 406 -51.32 60.57 10.44
N LEU A 407 -52.21 60.38 11.43
CA LEU A 407 -53.53 59.78 11.21
C LEU A 407 -54.37 60.60 10.24
N THR A 408 -54.48 61.92 10.46
CA THR A 408 -55.28 62.78 9.56
C THR A 408 -54.71 62.81 8.14
N THR A 409 -53.38 62.77 8.00
CA THR A 409 -52.71 62.65 6.69
C THR A 409 -53.05 61.32 6.01
N ALA A 410 -52.93 60.18 6.71
CA ALA A 410 -53.26 58.86 6.19
C ALA A 410 -54.74 58.73 5.75
N LEU A 411 -55.63 59.47 6.42
CA LEU A 411 -57.06 59.52 6.12
C LEU A 411 -57.45 60.58 5.08
N GLU A 412 -56.48 61.32 4.53
CA GLU A 412 -56.72 62.47 3.62
C GLU A 412 -57.72 63.49 4.21
N ILE A 413 -57.61 63.73 5.52
CA ILE A 413 -58.36 64.78 6.20
C ILE A 413 -57.47 66.01 6.23
N ALA A 414 -58.00 67.16 5.83
CA ALA A 414 -57.26 68.42 5.84
C ALA A 414 -56.68 68.70 7.24
N SER A 415 -55.38 68.49 7.37
CA SER A 415 -54.58 68.86 8.53
C SER A 415 -54.16 70.32 8.35
N GLY A 416 -54.66 71.23 9.19
CA GLY A 416 -54.33 72.65 9.09
C GLY A 416 -52.82 72.95 9.16
N PRO A 417 -52.40 74.21 8.95
CA PRO A 417 -50.98 74.60 8.86
C PRO A 417 -50.14 74.24 10.10
N ALA A 418 -50.78 74.01 11.25
CA ALA A 418 -50.13 73.60 12.49
C ALA A 418 -49.40 72.25 12.37
N CYS A 419 -49.93 71.28 11.62
CA CYS A 419 -49.24 70.00 11.41
C CYS A 419 -47.94 70.16 10.60
N GLY A 420 -47.94 71.06 9.60
CA GLY A 420 -46.72 71.41 8.87
C GLY A 420 -45.69 72.11 9.75
N ALA A 421 -46.12 72.96 10.68
CA ALA A 421 -45.24 73.59 11.67
C ALA A 421 -44.65 72.56 12.66
N LEU A 422 -45.46 71.62 13.15
CA LEU A 422 -45.02 70.54 14.04
C LEU A 422 -43.98 69.64 13.37
N ALA A 423 -44.20 69.27 12.11
CA ALA A 423 -43.25 68.45 11.35
C ALA A 423 -41.87 69.12 11.25
N ARG A 424 -41.81 70.45 11.08
CA ARG A 424 -40.54 71.20 11.05
C ARG A 424 -39.82 71.23 12.41
N LEU A 425 -40.57 71.18 13.52
CA LEU A 425 -40.00 71.13 14.86
C LEU A 425 -39.40 69.76 15.18
N ASN A 426 -40.06 68.67 14.76
CA ASN A 426 -39.56 67.30 14.95
C ASN A 426 -38.32 66.96 14.10
N VAL A 427 -38.03 67.70 13.03
CA VAL A 427 -36.85 67.51 12.18
C VAL A 427 -35.59 68.14 12.79
N LYS A 428 -35.71 68.97 13.83
CA LYS A 428 -34.55 69.53 14.53
C LYS A 428 -34.09 68.53 15.60
N PRO A 429 -32.96 67.83 15.43
CA PRO A 429 -32.44 66.97 16.49
C PRO A 429 -32.14 67.86 17.70
N SER A 430 -32.58 67.44 18.89
CA SER A 430 -32.12 68.05 20.13
C SER A 430 -30.58 68.03 20.16
N PRO A 431 -29.90 69.14 20.45
CA PRO A 431 -28.45 69.15 20.64
C PRO A 431 -28.01 68.26 21.79
#